data_AF-A0A7V9GU37-F1
#
_entry.id   AF-A0A7V9GU37-F1
#
_cell.length_a   1.000
_cell.length_b   1.000
_cell.length_c   1.000
_cell.angle_alpha   90.00
_cell.angle_beta   90.00
_cell.angle_gamma   90.00
#
_symmetry.space_group_name_H-M   'P 1'
#
loop_
_entity.id
_entity.type
_entity.pdbx_description
1 polymer ?
#
loop_
_entity_poly.entity_id
_entity_poly.type
_entity_poly.pdbx_seq_one_letter_code
_entity_poly.pdbx_strand_id
1 'polypeptide(L)' 'PPVCVVVDDVVTTGATLGACAAALRAGGARRVSAVAFARVPGR' A
#
# COMPACT_ATOMS: atom_id res chain seq x y z
N PRO A 1 -15.18 7.46 8.66
CA PRO A 1 -13.90 6.76 8.94
C PRO A 1 -12.87 7.11 7.87
N PRO A 2 -11.58 7.24 8.23
CA PRO A 2 -10.55 7.75 7.34
C PRO A 2 -10.28 6.79 6.17
N VAL A 3 -9.99 7.40 5.02
CA VAL A 3 -9.55 6.73 3.78
C VAL A 3 -8.08 7.07 3.59
N CYS A 4 -7.24 6.07 3.34
CA CYS A 4 -5.80 6.25 3.18
C CYS A 4 -5.34 5.76 1.80
N VAL A 5 -4.43 6.51 1.20
CA VAL A 5 -3.72 6.11 -0.02
C VAL A 5 -2.23 6.04 0.30
N VAL A 6 -1.63 4.86 0.13
CA VAL A 6 -0.18 4.68 0.23
C VAL A 6 0.41 5.00 -1.15
N VAL A 7 1.36 5.93 -1.20
CA VAL A 7 2.05 6.32 -2.42
C VAL A 7 3.48 5.80 -2.32
N ASP A 8 3.92 5.12 -3.37
CA ASP A 8 5.27 4.58 -3.49
C ASP A 8 5.81 4.88 -4.91
N ASP A 9 7.11 4.82 -5.12
CA ASP A 9 7.68 5.01 -6.45
C ASP A 9 7.56 3.71 -7.28
N VAL A 10 8.01 2.59 -6.73
CA VAL A 10 8.09 1.30 -7.41
C VAL A 10 7.60 0.17 -6.50
N VAL A 11 6.59 -0.56 -6.94
CA VAL A 11 6.20 -1.81 -6.27
C VAL A 11 7.01 -2.99 -6.80
N THR A 12 7.71 -3.68 -5.90
CA THR A 12 8.39 -4.95 -6.17
C THR A 12 7.47 -6.12 -5.84
N THR A 13 7.72 -6.85 -4.75
CA THR A 13 6.85 -7.94 -4.25
C THR A 13 5.56 -7.43 -3.61
N GLY A 14 5.48 -6.13 -3.32
CA GLY A 14 4.38 -5.53 -2.58
C GLY A 14 4.46 -5.71 -1.05
N ALA A 15 5.55 -6.28 -0.52
CA ALA A 15 5.72 -6.50 0.92
C ALA A 15 5.60 -5.19 1.73
N THR A 16 6.26 -4.13 1.27
CA THR A 16 6.21 -2.80 1.90
C THR A 16 4.80 -2.23 1.93
N LEU A 17 4.11 -2.20 0.77
CA LEU A 17 2.73 -1.74 0.66
C LEU A 17 1.77 -2.57 1.54
N GLY A 18 1.99 -3.89 1.62
CA GLY A 18 1.23 -4.80 2.49
C GLY A 18 1.39 -4.46 3.98
N ALA A 19 2.63 -4.22 4.43
CA ALA A 19 2.90 -3.80 5.80
C ALA A 19 2.27 -2.44 6.14
N CYS A 20 2.41 -1.45 5.25
CA CYS A 20 1.76 -0.14 5.41
C CYS A 20 0.24 -0.27 5.50
N ALA A 21 -0.36 -1.11 4.64
CA ALA A 21 -1.81 -1.30 4.65
C ALA A 21 -2.30 -2.01 5.91
N ALA A 22 -1.51 -2.93 6.49
CA ALA A 22 -1.82 -3.55 7.77
C ALA A 22 -1.78 -2.53 8.92
N ALA A 23 -0.72 -1.71 8.98
CA ALA A 23 -0.58 -0.66 9.98
C ALA A 23 -1.72 0.37 9.91
N LEU A 24 -2.09 0.82 8.72
CA LEU A 24 -3.20 1.77 8.52
C LEU A 24 -4.55 1.18 8.95
N ARG A 25 -4.81 -0.10 8.66
CA ARG A 25 -6.03 -0.78 9.12
C ARG A 25 -6.05 -0.92 10.64
N ALA A 26 -4.92 -1.28 11.26
CA ALA A 26 -4.79 -1.32 12.72
C ALA A 26 -5.04 0.07 13.35
N GLY A 27 -4.67 1.15 12.66
CA GLY A 27 -4.98 2.53 13.04
C GLY A 27 -6.41 3.01 12.75
N GLY A 28 -7.31 2.13 12.28
CA GLY A 28 -8.73 2.45 12.06
C GLY A 28 -9.09 2.97 10.66
N ALA A 29 -8.19 2.85 9.67
CA ALA A 29 -8.52 3.15 8.28
C ALA A 29 -9.59 2.16 7.75
N ARG A 30 -10.72 2.70 7.29
CA ARG A 30 -11.82 1.88 6.74
C ARG A 30 -11.56 1.46 5.29
N ARG A 31 -10.73 2.23 4.57
CA ARG A 31 -10.31 1.91 3.21
C ARG A 31 -8.85 2.29 3.04
N VAL A 32 -8.08 1.35 2.52
CA VAL A 32 -6.68 1.54 2.16
C VAL A 32 -6.49 1.11 0.71
N SER A 33 -5.95 2.01 -0.10
CA SER A 33 -5.51 1.74 -1.47
C SER A 33 -4.04 2.11 -1.60
N ALA A 34 -3.37 1.56 -2.60
CA ALA A 34 -1.98 1.88 -2.90
C ALA A 34 -1.85 2.30 -4.37
N VAL A 35 -0.95 3.24 -4.63
CA VAL A 35 -0.56 3.67 -5.98
C VAL A 35 0.96 3.72 -6.03
N ALA A 36 1.51 3.21 -7.13
CA ALA A 36 2.94 3.31 -7.43
C ALA A 36 3.13 3.73 -8.89
N PHE A 37 4.23 4.43 -9.16
CA PHE A 37 4.55 4.85 -10.53
C PHE A 37 4.95 3.67 -11.41
N ALA A 38 5.72 2.71 -10.86
CA ALA A 38 6.14 1.51 -11.58
C ALA A 38 5.89 0.22 -10.78
N ARG A 39 5.92 -0.91 -11.50
CA ARG A 39 5.89 -2.26 -10.92
C ARG A 39 6.99 -3.10 -11.54
N VAL A 40 7.73 -3.84 -10.71
CA VAL A 40 8.63 -4.90 -11.20
C VAL A 40 7.79 -6.11 -11.61
N PRO A 41 7.89 -6.58 -12.88
CA PRO A 41 7.20 -7.78 -13.32
C PRO A 41 7.58 -8.98 -12.45
N GLY A 42 6.62 -9.89 -12.22
CA GLY A 42 6.93 -11.19 -11.66
C GLY A 42 7.83 -11.98 -12.61
N ARG A 43 8.61 -12.92 -12.05
CA ARG A 43 9.27 -13.95 -12.87
C ARG A 43 8.23 -14.89 -13.48
#